data_AF-A0A820M2J3-F1
#
_entry.id   AF-A0A820M2J3-F1
#
_cell.length_a   1.000
_cell.length_b   1.000
_cell.length_c   1.000
_cell.angle_alpha   90.00
_cell.angle_beta   90.00
_cell.angle_gamma   90.00
#
_symmetry.space_group_name_H-M   'P 1'
#
loop_
_entity.id
_entity.type
_entity.pdbx_description
1 polymer ?
#
loop_
_entity_poly.entity_id
_entity_poly.type
_entity_poly.pdbx_seq_one_letter_code
_entity_poly.pdbx_strand_id
1 'polypeptide(L)' 'MLATVKRMDDANFPYDVQWTDIDAMSSYLDFTYDEKNFHGLPDFVRSLQANGKHYVNIIDPGISSIQSPGSYLPYE' A
#
# COMPACT_ATOMS: atom_id res chain seq x y z
N MET A 1 5.89 -1.55 7.77
CA MET A 1 6.50 -1.62 6.42
C MET A 1 7.90 -1.01 6.36
N LEU A 2 8.10 0.31 6.55
CA LEU A 2 9.41 0.99 6.38
C LEU A 2 10.57 0.34 7.15
N ALA A 3 10.34 0.02 8.43
CA ALA A 3 11.36 -0.61 9.27
C ALA A 3 11.76 -2.02 8.80
N THR A 4 10.90 -2.72 8.06
CA THR A 4 11.24 -4.03 7.48
C THR A 4 12.14 -3.85 6.26
N VAL A 5 11.76 -2.98 5.33
CA VAL A 5 12.62 -2.62 4.17
C VAL A 5 13.99 -2.14 4.62
N LYS A 6 14.04 -1.20 5.57
CA LYS A 6 15.32 -0.66 6.05
C LYS A 6 16.22 -1.76 6.63
N ARG A 7 15.68 -2.70 7.41
CA ARG A 7 16.46 -3.81 7.98
C ARG A 7 16.98 -4.77 6.92
N MET A 8 16.18 -5.04 5.87
CA MET A 8 16.62 -5.86 4.74
C MET A 8 17.78 -5.19 4.00
N ASP A 9 17.65 -3.89 3.75
CA ASP A 9 18.68 -3.07 3.10
C ASP A 9 19.97 -2.99 3.93
N ASP A 10 19.86 -2.64 5.21
CA ASP A 10 20.99 -2.54 6.13
C ASP A 10 21.75 -3.87 6.25
N ALA A 11 21.05 -5.00 6.14
CA ALA A 11 21.62 -6.34 6.21
C ALA A 11 22.10 -6.88 4.85
N ASN A 12 21.98 -6.12 3.76
CA ASN A 12 22.25 -6.55 2.39
C ASN A 12 21.50 -7.84 2.00
N PHE A 13 20.27 -8.04 2.50
CA PHE A 13 19.45 -9.16 2.04
C PHE A 13 18.80 -8.83 0.69
N PRO A 14 18.93 -9.69 -0.32
CA PRO A 14 18.34 -9.44 -1.62
C PRO A 14 16.82 -9.56 -1.57
N TYR A 15 16.12 -8.59 -2.16
CA TYR A 15 14.69 -8.65 -2.45
C TYR A 15 14.32 -7.64 -3.54
N ASP A 16 13.37 -8.01 -4.39
CA ASP A 16 12.95 -7.19 -5.54
C ASP A 16 11.63 -6.43 -5.30
N VAL A 17 10.76 -6.94 -4.42
CA VAL A 17 9.38 -6.47 -4.29
C VAL A 17 8.98 -6.31 -2.83
N GLN A 18 8.42 -5.15 -2.47
CA GLN A 18 7.72 -4.96 -1.20
C GLN A 18 6.22 -5.18 -1.40
N TRP A 19 5.62 -5.96 -0.50
CA TRP A 19 4.20 -6.26 -0.50
C TRP A 19 3.45 -5.54 0.62
N THR A 20 2.18 -5.23 0.40
CA THR A 20 1.25 -4.78 1.45
C THR A 20 -0.06 -5.55 1.36
N ASP A 21 -0.65 -5.78 2.52
CA ASP A 21 -1.94 -6.43 2.66
C ASP A 21 -3.03 -5.35 2.87
N ILE A 22 -4.22 -5.78 3.25
CA ILE A 22 -5.42 -4.94 3.39
C ILE A 22 -5.27 -3.85 4.46
N ASP A 23 -4.28 -3.95 5.34
CA ASP A 23 -3.96 -2.95 6.35
C ASP A 23 -3.48 -1.62 5.75
N ALA A 24 -3.00 -1.63 4.50
CA ALA A 24 -2.65 -0.41 3.78
C ALA A 24 -3.86 0.45 3.36
N MET A 25 -5.06 -0.14 3.31
CA MET A 25 -6.28 0.53 2.83
C MET A 25 -7.01 1.28 3.94
N SER A 26 -7.66 2.40 3.60
CA SER A 26 -8.52 3.10 4.54
C SER A 26 -9.80 2.29 4.77
N SER A 27 -10.05 1.88 6.01
CA SER A 27 -11.22 1.08 6.39
C SER A 27 -11.42 -0.19 5.54
N TYR A 28 -10.31 -0.80 5.06
CA TYR A 28 -10.33 -2.00 4.21
C TYR A 28 -11.04 -1.81 2.86
N LEU A 29 -11.07 -0.56 2.35
CA LEU A 29 -11.68 -0.23 1.06
C LEU A 29 -10.64 -0.30 -0.06
N ASP A 30 -10.89 -1.15 -1.07
CA ASP A 30 -10.07 -1.19 -2.28
C ASP A 30 -9.92 0.19 -2.91
N PHE A 31 -8.76 0.43 -3.54
CA PHE A 31 -8.41 1.68 -4.21
C PHE A 31 -8.31 2.90 -3.28
N THR A 32 -8.12 2.68 -1.98
CA THR A 32 -7.79 3.70 -0.99
C THR A 32 -6.47 3.38 -0.30
N TYR A 33 -5.94 4.32 0.49
CA TYR A 33 -4.87 4.01 1.46
C TYR A 33 -5.09 4.76 2.77
N ASP A 34 -4.65 4.18 3.88
CA ASP A 34 -4.74 4.78 5.21
C ASP A 34 -3.67 5.88 5.36
N GLU A 35 -4.07 7.14 5.19
CA GLU A 35 -3.15 8.28 5.25
C GLU A 35 -2.53 8.51 6.64
N LYS A 36 -3.04 7.87 7.71
CA LYS A 36 -2.48 7.99 9.05
C LYS A 36 -1.38 6.97 9.27
N ASN A 37 -1.69 5.69 9.08
CA ASN A 37 -0.75 4.59 9.33
C ASN A 37 0.23 4.38 8.18
N PHE A 38 -0.17 4.72 6.95
CA PHE A 38 0.60 4.64 5.72
C PHE A 38 0.87 6.03 5.12
N HIS A 39 1.02 7.04 5.97
CA HIS A 39 1.45 8.37 5.54
C HIS A 39 2.75 8.29 4.71
N GLY A 40 2.79 9.02 3.59
CA GLY A 40 3.96 9.03 2.70
C GLY A 40 4.11 7.76 1.85
N LEU A 41 3.12 6.87 1.79
CA LEU A 41 3.15 5.68 0.93
C LEU A 41 3.53 6.00 -0.53
N PRO A 42 3.00 7.06 -1.19
CA PRO A 42 3.42 7.40 -2.55
C PRO A 42 4.92 7.72 -2.68
N ASP A 43 5.50 8.42 -1.71
CA ASP A 43 6.94 8.73 -1.69
C ASP A 43 7.78 7.48 -1.43
N PHE A 44 7.31 6.61 -0.56
CA PHE A 44 7.96 5.33 -0.30
C PHE A 44 7.98 4.46 -1.56
N VAL A 45 6.87 4.33 -2.29
CA VAL A 45 6.82 3.58 -3.56
C VAL A 45 7.77 4.18 -4.59
N ARG A 46 7.82 5.51 -4.72
CA ARG A 46 8.82 6.19 -5.57
C ARG A 46 10.25 5.85 -5.16
N SER A 47 10.54 5.80 -3.86
CA SER A 47 11.87 5.46 -3.35
C SER A 47 12.26 4.01 -3.66
N LEU A 48 11.31 3.07 -3.64
CA LEU A 48 11.56 1.69 -4.06
C LEU A 48 11.91 1.64 -5.56
N GLN A 49 11.10 2.28 -6.39
CA GLN A 49 11.30 2.34 -7.84
C GLN A 49 12.64 2.97 -8.22
N ALA A 50 13.04 4.05 -7.54
CA ALA A 50 14.34 4.69 -7.73
C ALA A 50 15.53 3.77 -7.39
N ASN A 51 15.32 2.78 -6.52
CA ASN A 51 16.31 1.76 -6.15
C ASN A 51 16.14 0.46 -6.94
N GLY A 52 15.39 0.47 -8.05
CA GLY A 52 15.18 -0.70 -8.91
C GLY A 52 14.24 -1.77 -8.33
N LYS A 53 13.49 -1.42 -7.27
CA LYS A 53 12.54 -2.33 -6.60
C LYS A 53 11.11 -2.02 -7.00
N HIS A 54 10.23 -2.98 -6.75
CA HIS A 54 8.82 -2.92 -7.10
C HIS A 54 7.94 -2.92 -5.85
N TYR A 55 6.69 -2.53 -6.02
CA TYR A 55 5.67 -2.53 -4.98
C TYR A 55 4.43 -3.25 -5.48
N VAL A 56 3.87 -4.14 -4.66
CA VAL A 56 2.63 -4.85 -4.93
C VAL A 56 1.72 -4.73 -3.73
N ASN A 57 0.49 -4.28 -3.93
CA ASN A 57 -0.56 -4.31 -2.93
C ASN A 57 -1.58 -5.39 -3.28
N ILE A 58 -2.25 -5.92 -2.25
CA ILE A 58 -3.47 -6.70 -2.45
C ILE A 58 -4.58 -5.82 -3.03
N ILE A 59 -5.47 -6.43 -3.81
CA ILE A 59 -6.76 -5.88 -4.25
C ILE A 59 -7.76 -7.03 -4.14
N ASP A 60 -8.88 -6.80 -3.46
CA ASP A 60 -9.95 -7.77 -3.35
C ASP A 60 -10.99 -7.58 -4.48
N PRO A 61 -11.76 -8.63 -4.82
CA PRO A 61 -12.85 -8.50 -5.80
C PRO A 61 -14.12 -7.89 -5.19
N GLY A 62 -14.25 -7.88 -3.86
CA GLY A 62 -15.43 -7.45 -3.15
C GLY A 62 -15.40 -5.96 -2.85
N ILE A 63 -16.23 -5.18 -3.54
CA ILE A 63 -16.33 -3.73 -3.34
C ILE A 63 -17.39 -3.41 -2.28
N SER A 64 -17.00 -2.66 -1.25
CA SER A 64 -17.89 -2.27 -0.16
C SER A 64 -19.03 -1.37 -0.64
N SER A 65 -20.26 -1.68 -0.19
CA SER A 65 -21.51 -1.06 -0.63
C SER A 65 -22.21 -0.17 0.41
N ILE A 66 -21.59 0.01 1.58
CA ILE A 66 -22.23 0.65 2.74
C ILE A 66 -21.87 2.13 2.91
N GLN A 67 -20.99 2.65 2.06
CA GLN A 67 -20.57 4.06 2.08
C GLN A 67 -21.70 4.97 1.59
N SER A 68 -21.71 6.22 2.06
CA SER A 68 -22.67 7.23 1.60
C SER A 68 -22.50 7.49 0.10
N PRO A 69 -23.59 7.77 -0.65
CA PRO A 69 -23.50 8.07 -2.08
C PRO A 69 -22.47 9.16 -2.40
N GLY A 70 -21.62 8.89 -3.39
CA GLY A 70 -20.54 9.77 -3.87
C GLY A 70 -19.29 9.79 -2.99
N SER A 71 -19.25 9.06 -1.87
CA SER A 71 -18.06 9.01 -0.99
C SER A 71 -17.07 7.89 -1.33
N TYR A 72 -17.45 6.93 -2.17
CA TYR A 72 -16.60 5.81 -2.58
C TYR A 72 -16.83 5.44 -4.04
N LEU A 73 -16.12 6.12 -4.94
CA LEU A 73 -16.24 5.97 -6.40
C LEU A 73 -16.14 4.53 -6.92
N PRO A 74 -15.33 3.62 -6.36
CA PRO A 74 -15.29 2.24 -6.83
C PRO A 74 -16.64 1.49 -6.76
N TYR A 75 -17.56 1.91 -5.88
CA TYR A 75 -18.89 1.29 -5.75
C TYR A 75 -20.00 1.99 -6.55
N GLU A 76 -19.80 3.25 -6.91
CA GLU A 76 -20.78 4.06 -7.68
C GLU A 76 -20.83 3.65 -9.16
#